data_AF-A0A345R0B7-F1
#
_entry.id   AF-A0A345R0B7-F1
#
_cell.length_a   1.000
_cell.length_b   1.000
_cell.length_c   1.000
_cell.angle_alpha   90.00
_cell.angle_beta   90.00
_cell.angle_gamma   90.00
#
_symmetry.space_group_name_H-M   'P 1'
#
loop_
_entity.id
_entity.type
_entity.pdbx_description
1 polymer ?
#
loop_
_entity_poly.entity_id
_entity_poly.type
_entity_poly.pdbx_seq_one_letter_code
_entity_poly.pdbx_strand_id
1 'polypeptide(L)' 'MEFHRILTLFYVGDPDRIESALFATIDLESPFVDDCCLLSDGLWSLLRLIAENDPFTQALCQEDDVLCDFA' A
#
# COMPACT_ATOMS: atom_id res chain seq x y z
N MET A 1 -1.35 -4.38 4.23
CA MET A 1 -1.44 -2.94 3.92
C MET A 1 -0.17 -2.16 4.30
N GLU A 2 0.63 -2.62 5.27
CA GLU A 2 1.88 -1.95 5.70
C GLU A 2 2.92 -1.77 4.57
N PHE A 3 3.07 -2.78 3.71
CA PHE A 3 4.03 -2.76 2.60
C PHE A 3 3.77 -1.63 1.59
N HIS A 4 2.49 -1.31 1.34
CA HIS A 4 2.12 -0.19 0.46
C HIS A 4 2.61 1.15 1.02
N ARG A 5 2.42 1.38 2.33
CA ARG A 5 2.83 2.62 3.00
C ARG A 5 4.33 2.85 2.95
N ILE A 6 5.12 1.77 3.02
CA ILE A 6 6.58 1.82 2.89
C ILE A 6 6.97 2.18 1.46
N LEU A 7 6.38 1.52 0.45
CA LEU A 7 6.70 1.78 -0.96
C LEU A 7 6.33 3.19 -1.39
N THR A 8 5.23 3.74 -0.87
CA THR A 8 4.80 5.11 -1.20
C THR A 8 5.40 6.18 -0.29
N LEU A 9 6.32 5.81 0.62
CA LEU A 9 6.94 6.75 1.56
C LEU A 9 5.92 7.62 2.32
N PHE A 10 4.78 7.03 2.67
CA PHE A 10 3.56 7.75 3.07
C PHE A 10 3.76 8.73 4.25
N TYR A 11 4.71 8.43 5.15
CA TYR A 11 4.98 9.21 6.35
C TYR A 11 6.14 10.21 6.25
N VAL A 12 6.79 10.35 5.09
CA VAL A 12 7.95 11.24 4.94
C VAL A 12 7.58 12.72 5.14
N GLY A 13 6.33 13.10 4.88
CA GLY A 13 5.82 14.45 5.14
C GLY A 13 5.38 14.73 6.59
N ASP A 14 5.39 13.73 7.47
CA ASP A 14 4.94 13.86 8.86
C ASP A 14 6.14 14.16 9.79
N PRO A 15 6.30 15.40 10.30
CA PRO A 15 7.48 15.81 11.07
C PRO A 15 7.62 15.09 12.42
N ASP A 16 6.54 14.48 12.94
CA ASP A 16 6.56 13.75 14.22
C ASP A 16 7.05 12.29 14.05
N ARG A 17 7.34 11.88 12.81
CA ARG A 17 7.74 10.52 12.46
C ARG A 17 9.21 10.43 12.06
N ILE A 18 9.82 9.29 12.38
CA ILE A 18 11.25 9.04 12.10
C ILE A 18 11.51 9.02 10.59
N GLU A 19 10.52 8.61 9.79
CA GLU A 19 10.55 8.62 8.34
C GLU A 19 10.84 10.01 7.78
N SER A 20 10.26 11.08 8.35
CA SER A 20 10.52 12.45 7.89
C SER A 20 11.98 12.86 8.11
N ALA A 21 12.58 12.45 9.23
CA ALA A 21 14.00 12.69 9.47
C ALA A 21 14.92 11.86 8.57
N LEU A 22 14.60 10.59 8.33
CA LEU A 22 15.38 9.68 7.50
C LEU A 22 15.39 10.10 6.03
N PHE A 23 14.30 10.70 5.57
CA PHE A 23 14.10 11.12 4.18
C PHE A 23 14.08 12.64 4.01
N ALA A 24 14.60 13.41 4.98
CA ALA A 24 14.61 14.88 4.97
C ALA A 24 15.35 15.51 3.77
N THR A 25 16.18 14.73 3.08
CA THR A 25 16.89 15.15 1.87
C THR A 25 16.08 14.96 0.59
N ILE A 26 14.94 14.28 0.65
CA ILE A 26 14.01 14.18 -0.47
C ILE A 26 13.32 15.53 -0.62
N ASP A 27 13.48 16.13 -1.80
CA ASP A 27 12.69 17.28 -2.21
C ASP A 27 11.31 16.81 -2.67
N LEU A 28 10.29 17.06 -1.84
CA LEU A 28 8.90 16.67 -2.11
C LEU A 28 8.27 17.46 -3.26
N GLU A 29 8.84 18.62 -3.63
CA GLU A 29 8.36 19.44 -4.75
C GLU A 29 9.04 19.05 -6.07
N SER A 30 9.98 18.10 -6.03
CA SER A 30 10.67 17.63 -7.22
C SER A 30 9.70 16.88 -8.15
N PRO A 31 9.67 17.20 -9.46
CA PRO A 31 8.84 16.49 -10.42
C PRO A 31 9.20 14.99 -10.53
N PHE A 32 10.45 14.63 -10.21
CA PHE A 32 10.86 13.24 -10.14
C PHE A 32 10.12 12.47 -9.02
N VAL A 33 9.88 13.11 -7.87
CA VAL A 33 9.13 12.51 -6.78
C VAL A 33 7.66 12.32 -7.17
N ASP A 34 7.09 13.27 -7.91
CA ASP A 34 5.73 13.15 -8.46
C ASP A 34 5.60 11.95 -9.43
N ASP A 35 6.57 11.77 -10.34
CA ASP A 35 6.63 10.61 -11.22
C ASP A 35 6.73 9.29 -10.43
N CYS A 36 7.52 9.25 -9.36
CA CYS A 36 7.61 8.09 -8.47
C CYS A 36 6.27 7.79 -7.77
N CYS A 37 5.53 8.80 -7.33
CA CYS A 37 4.20 8.63 -6.75
C CYS A 37 3.24 8.00 -7.77
N LEU A 38 3.19 8.53 -9.00
CA LEU A 38 2.34 7.99 -10.07
C LEU A 38 2.65 6.53 -10.41
N LEU A 39 3.95 6.18 -10.49
CA LEU A 39 4.37 4.81 -10.72
C LEU A 39 3.96 3.87 -9.57
N SER A 40 4.05 4.36 -8.33
CA SER A 40 3.69 3.59 -7.14
C SER A 40 2.17 3.33 -7.09
N ASP A 41 1.35 4.32 -7.44
CA ASP A 41 -0.11 4.16 -7.53
C ASP A 41 -0.51 3.19 -8.65
N GLY A 42 0.19 3.24 -9.79
CA GLY A 42 0.02 2.29 -10.88
C GLY A 42 0.36 0.86 -10.46
N LEU A 43 1.49 0.68 -9.77
CA LEU A 43 1.89 -0.61 -9.21
C LEU A 43 0.85 -1.14 -8.21
N TRP A 44 0.36 -0.30 -7.30
CA TRP A 44 -0.67 -0.69 -6.35
C TRP A 44 -1.95 -1.18 -7.03
N SER A 45 -2.38 -0.46 -8.07
CA SER A 45 -3.57 -0.82 -8.85
C SER A 45 -3.41 -2.18 -9.51
N LEU A 46 -2.23 -2.47 -10.08
CA LEU A 46 -1.92 -3.78 -10.68
C LEU A 46 -1.85 -4.90 -9.64
N LEU A 47 -1.18 -4.67 -8.50
CA LEU A 47 -1.09 -5.66 -7.42
C LEU A 47 -2.47 -5.99 -6.87
N ARG A 48 -3.35 -4.99 -6.74
CA ARG A 48 -4.73 -5.17 -6.33
C ARG A 48 -5.50 -6.01 -7.35
N LEU A 49 -5.37 -5.71 -8.64
CA LEU A 49 -6.02 -6.48 -9.70
C LEU A 49 -5.52 -7.94 -9.73
N ILE A 50 -4.23 -8.17 -9.50
CA ILE A 50 -3.68 -9.52 -9.38
C ILE A 50 -4.29 -10.25 -8.18
N ALA A 51 -4.32 -9.62 -7.00
CA ALA A 51 -4.90 -10.23 -5.80
C ALA A 51 -6.41 -10.53 -5.95
N GLU A 52 -7.16 -9.67 -6.62
CA GLU A 52 -8.60 -9.87 -6.87
C GLU A 52 -8.87 -10.98 -7.90
N ASN A 53 -7.96 -11.18 -8.85
CA ASN A 53 -8.05 -12.23 -9.88
C ASN A 53 -7.28 -13.51 -9.51
N ASP A 54 -6.68 -13.56 -8.32
CA ASP A 54 -5.95 -14.72 -7.85
C ASP A 54 -6.94 -15.77 -7.28
N PRO A 55 -7.00 -16.98 -7.87
CA PRO A 55 -7.96 -18.00 -7.46
C PRO A 55 -7.67 -18.58 -6.06
N PHE A 56 -6.46 -18.42 -5.52
CA PHE A 56 -6.14 -18.82 -4.15
C PHE A 56 -6.65 -17.81 -3.12
N THR A 57 -6.68 -16.52 -3.46
CA THR A 57 -7.16 -15.45 -2.58
C THR A 57 -8.68 -15.48 -2.44
N GLN A 58 -9.42 -15.88 -3.49
CA GLN A 58 -10.88 -16.11 -3.40
C GLN A 58 -11.26 -17.28 -2.50
N ALA A 59 -10.44 -18.33 -2.39
CA ALA A 59 -10.72 -19.48 -1.54
C ALA A 59 -10.61 -19.15 -0.03
N LEU A 60 -9.69 -18.25 0.35
CA LEU A 60 -9.49 -17.86 1.75
C LEU A 60 -10.61 -16.94 2.28
N CYS A 61 -11.27 -16.16 1.42
CA CYS A 61 -12.42 -15.34 1.82
C CYS A 61 -13.70 -16.16 2.07
N GLN A 62 -13.76 -17.43 1.61
CA GLN A 62 -14.94 -18.28 1.80
C GLN A 62 -14.91 -19.10 3.10
N GLU A 63 -13.77 -19.18 3.80
CA GLU A 63 -13.67 -19.96 5.04
C GLU A 63 -14.12 -19.17 6.28
N ASP A 64 -14.20 -17.83 6.22
CA ASP A 64 -14.63 -16.99 7.35
C ASP A 64 -16.17 -16.83 7.47
N ASP A 65 -16.97 -17.21 6.46
CA ASP A 65 -18.44 -17.10 6.50
C ASP A 65 -19.14 -18.29 7.20
N VAL A 66 -18.40 -19.33 7.63
CA VAL A 66 -19.00 -20.55 8.21
C VAL A 66 -19.18 -20.49 9.73
N LEU A 67 -18.72 -19.41 10.40
CA LEU A 67 -18.79 -19.29 11.87
C LEU A 67 -19.90 -18.37 12.42
N CYS A 68 -20.98 -18.13 11.66
CA CYS A 68 -22.15 -17.37 12.15
C CYS A 68 -23.45 -18.20 12.31
N ASP A 69 -23.45 -19.50 12.03
CA ASP A 69 -24.68 -20.34 12.09
C ASP A 69 -24.82 -21.20 13.36
N PHE A 70 -24.09 -20.88 14.43
CA PHE A 70 -24.32 -21.50 15.74
C PHE A 70 -24.39 -20.43 16.85
N ALA A 71 -25.50 -19.70 16.88
CA ALA A 71 -26.01 -19.00 18.06
C ALA A 71 -27.42 -19.50 18.37
#